data_AF-A0A1R1AV09-F1
#
_entry.id   AF-A0A1R1AV09-F1
#
_cell.length_a   1.000
_cell.length_b   1.000
_cell.length_c   1.000
_cell.angle_alpha   90.00
_cell.angle_beta   90.00
_cell.angle_gamma   90.00
#
_symmetry.space_group_name_H-M   'P 1'
#
loop_
_entity.id
_entity.type
_entity.pdbx_description
1 polymer ?
#
loop_
_entity_poly.entity_id
_entity_poly.type
_entity_poly.pdbx_seq_one_letter_code
_entity_poly.pdbx_strand_id
1 'polypeptide(L)'
;MKKTLSITAALALTLSLTAVASADPINGTVSETSGTVTETSGPAPISTTEPIIKPEEVVLVPTPMIEIAERTYFYNAPNGEKLGALASQKIDTTGNRTGVVLGGEWVEVYTWLGKAWIYVA
;
A
#
# COMPACT_ATOMS: atom_id res chain seq x y z
N MET A 1 37.64 32.21 41.72
CA MET A 1 37.23 31.57 40.45
C MET A 1 36.17 30.51 40.75
N LYS A 2 35.01 30.57 40.09
CA LYS A 2 34.13 29.43 39.76
C LYS A 2 33.00 29.97 38.88
N LYS A 3 33.10 29.69 37.57
CA LYS A 3 32.12 30.03 36.54
C LYS A 3 31.07 28.92 36.51
N THR A 4 29.78 29.25 36.56
CA THR A 4 28.72 28.30 36.25
C THR A 4 28.01 28.77 35.00
N LEU A 5 28.26 28.07 33.89
CA LEU A 5 27.69 28.33 32.58
C LEU A 5 26.17 28.15 32.59
N SER A 6 25.47 29.09 31.97
CA SER A 6 24.11 28.94 31.48
C SER A 6 24.15 28.24 30.12
N ILE A 7 23.32 27.21 29.92
CA ILE A 7 22.95 26.71 28.59
C ILE A 7 21.46 26.38 28.62
N THR A 8 20.64 27.33 28.16
CA THR A 8 19.25 27.06 27.78
C THR A 8 19.26 26.63 26.32
N ALA A 9 18.94 25.37 26.05
CA ALA A 9 18.68 24.89 24.70
C ALA A 9 17.16 24.81 24.49
N ALA A 10 16.61 25.74 23.71
CA ALA A 10 15.25 25.65 23.21
C ALA A 10 15.31 25.07 21.78
N LEU A 11 14.97 23.80 21.63
CA LEU A 11 14.88 23.13 20.33
C LEU A 11 13.44 23.26 19.82
N ALA A 12 13.19 24.28 18.99
CA ALA A 12 11.91 24.45 18.30
C ALA A 12 11.95 23.66 16.98
N LEU A 13 11.07 22.67 16.84
CA LEU A 13 10.93 21.85 15.63
C LEU A 13 9.70 22.34 14.85
N THR A 14 9.89 23.19 13.85
CA THR A 14 8.82 23.60 12.92
C THR A 14 8.81 22.67 11.70
N LEU A 15 7.79 21.82 11.60
CA LEU A 15 7.52 20.99 10.42
C LEU A 15 6.51 21.72 9.52
N SER A 16 6.97 22.27 8.41
CA SER A 16 6.09 22.74 7.33
C SER A 16 6.45 21.99 6.05
N LEU A 17 5.66 20.96 5.70
CA LEU A 17 5.71 20.28 4.41
C LEU A 17 4.53 20.75 3.56
N THR A 18 4.80 21.62 2.58
CA THR A 18 3.89 21.88 1.47
C THR A 18 4.15 20.85 0.37
N ALA A 19 3.22 19.92 0.14
CA ALA A 19 3.27 19.02 -1.00
C ALA A 19 2.84 19.77 -2.26
N VAL A 20 3.75 19.95 -3.22
CA VAL A 20 3.41 20.42 -4.57
C VAL A 20 3.39 19.18 -5.47
N ALA A 21 2.20 18.78 -5.92
CA ALA A 21 2.06 17.81 -7.00
C ALA A 21 2.23 18.57 -8.33
N SER A 22 3.40 18.42 -8.98
CA SER A 22 3.56 18.82 -10.38
C SER A 22 3.46 17.56 -11.23
N ALA A 23 2.35 17.41 -11.94
CA ALA A 23 2.21 16.42 -13.00
C ALA A 23 2.85 16.98 -14.27
N ASP A 24 3.82 16.26 -14.83
CA ASP A 24 4.47 16.60 -16.10
C ASP A 24 3.57 16.08 -17.25
N PRO A 25 3.18 16.91 -18.23
CA PRO A 25 2.38 16.44 -19.35
C PRO A 25 3.23 15.54 -20.27
N ILE A 26 2.85 14.28 -20.38
CA ILE A 26 3.46 13.35 -21.33
C ILE A 26 3.04 13.69 -22.77
N ASN A 27 3.90 14.40 -23.50
CA ASN A 27 3.75 14.65 -24.93
C ASN A 27 4.37 13.48 -25.72
N GLY A 28 3.64 12.37 -25.84
CA GLY A 28 4.07 11.19 -26.60
C GLY A 28 2.90 10.49 -27.26
N THR A 29 2.80 10.62 -28.59
CA THR A 29 1.85 9.91 -29.45
C THR A 29 2.06 8.40 -29.35
N VAL A 30 1.03 7.66 -28.90
CA VAL A 30 1.00 6.21 -29.06
C VAL A 30 0.56 5.94 -30.50
N SER A 31 1.45 5.31 -31.26
CA SER A 31 1.23 4.96 -32.66
C SER A 31 0.20 3.83 -32.75
N GLU A 32 -1.01 4.16 -33.19
CA GLU A 32 -2.00 3.18 -33.65
C GLU A 32 -1.47 2.49 -34.92
N THR A 33 -1.53 1.16 -34.99
CA THR A 33 -1.33 0.42 -36.25
C THR A 33 -2.64 -0.26 -36.66
N SER A 34 -3.31 0.44 -37.57
CA SER A 34 -4.13 -0.02 -38.70
C SER A 34 -5.19 -1.11 -38.50
N GLY A 35 -6.42 -0.66 -38.29
CA GLY A 35 -7.58 -1.11 -39.05
C GLY A 35 -8.19 0.09 -39.77
N THR A 36 -8.36 0.00 -41.10
CA THR A 36 -8.80 1.06 -42.01
C THR A 36 -10.01 1.88 -41.50
N VAL A 37 -9.84 3.20 -41.36
CA VAL A 37 -10.93 4.16 -41.10
C VAL A 37 -11.21 4.92 -42.39
N THR A 38 -12.32 4.59 -43.04
CA THR A 38 -12.95 5.48 -44.04
C THR A 38 -14.36 5.76 -43.54
N GLU A 39 -14.55 6.79 -42.71
CA GLU A 39 -15.86 7.44 -42.59
C GLU A 39 -15.69 8.95 -42.40
N THR A 40 -16.19 9.66 -43.41
CA THR A 40 -16.38 11.10 -43.53
C THR A 40 -17.36 11.59 -42.46
N SER A 41 -17.00 12.69 -41.79
CA SER A 41 -17.88 13.60 -41.04
C SER A 41 -18.93 12.97 -40.12
N GLY A 42 -18.56 12.83 -38.85
CA GLY A 42 -19.44 13.02 -37.69
C GLY A 42 -20.06 11.74 -37.11
N PRO A 43 -19.53 11.17 -36.00
CA PRO A 43 -20.13 10.00 -35.40
C PRO A 43 -21.20 10.34 -34.34
N ALA A 44 -22.27 9.53 -34.48
CA ALA A 44 -23.39 9.19 -33.61
C ALA A 44 -23.18 9.28 -32.07
N PRO A 45 -24.30 9.34 -31.28
CA PRO A 45 -24.23 9.39 -29.83
C PRO A 45 -23.39 8.25 -29.25
N ILE A 46 -22.47 8.60 -28.35
CA ILE A 46 -21.72 7.68 -27.51
C ILE A 46 -22.70 6.74 -26.77
N SER A 47 -22.77 5.50 -27.21
CA SER A 47 -23.47 4.44 -26.49
C SER A 47 -22.56 4.02 -25.34
N THR A 48 -22.87 4.46 -24.12
CA THR A 48 -22.20 3.97 -22.92
C THR A 48 -22.61 2.52 -22.71
N THR A 49 -21.84 1.60 -23.27
CA THR A 49 -21.89 0.20 -22.84
C THR A 49 -21.43 0.17 -21.38
N GLU A 50 -22.35 -0.23 -20.52
CA GLU A 50 -22.22 -0.78 -19.17
C GLU A 50 -20.89 -0.56 -18.40
N PRO A 51 -20.93 -0.15 -17.12
CA PRO A 51 -19.71 -0.03 -16.32
C PRO A 51 -18.88 -1.32 -16.37
N ILE A 52 -17.56 -1.16 -16.57
CA ILE A 52 -16.60 -2.27 -16.62
C ILE A 52 -16.68 -3.18 -15.39
N ILE A 53 -17.08 -2.62 -14.23
CA ILE A 53 -17.33 -3.38 -13.01
C ILE A 53 -18.83 -3.71 -12.91
N LYS A 54 -19.17 -4.99 -13.09
CA LYS A 54 -20.52 -5.49 -12.90
C LYS A 54 -20.73 -5.77 -11.40
N PRO A 55 -21.91 -5.44 -10.81
CA PRO A 55 -22.20 -5.77 -9.41
C PRO A 55 -22.25 -7.29 -9.13
N GLU A 56 -22.27 -8.10 -10.18
CA GLU A 56 -22.25 -9.57 -10.18
C GLU A 56 -20.85 -10.17 -10.05
N GLU A 57 -19.78 -9.36 -10.19
CA GLU A 57 -18.41 -9.84 -10.15
C GLU A 57 -18.02 -10.21 -8.72
N VAL A 58 -18.35 -11.45 -8.36
CA VAL A 58 -18.01 -12.04 -7.07
C VAL A 58 -16.51 -12.30 -7.03
N VAL A 59 -15.81 -11.66 -6.09
CA VAL A 59 -14.42 -12.02 -5.75
C VAL A 59 -14.44 -13.46 -5.27
N LEU A 60 -14.01 -14.38 -6.13
CA LEU A 60 -14.16 -15.83 -5.93
C LEU A 60 -13.37 -16.36 -4.72
N VAL A 61 -12.33 -15.65 -4.28
CA VAL A 61 -11.52 -15.99 -3.11
C VAL A 61 -11.05 -14.70 -2.41
N PRO A 62 -11.79 -14.17 -1.42
CA PRO A 62 -11.31 -13.04 -0.63
C PRO A 62 -10.11 -13.47 0.22
N THR A 63 -9.09 -12.59 0.33
CA THR A 63 -7.98 -12.81 1.26
C THR A 63 -8.48 -12.72 2.70
N PRO A 64 -8.00 -13.61 3.59
CA PRO A 64 -8.44 -13.58 4.97
C PRO A 64 -7.88 -12.35 5.67
N MET A 65 -8.73 -11.59 6.38
CA MET A 65 -8.29 -10.51 7.25
C MET A 65 -7.86 -11.05 8.61
N ILE A 66 -6.90 -10.38 9.24
CA ILE A 66 -6.44 -10.67 10.60
C ILE A 66 -6.69 -9.46 11.49
N GLU A 67 -7.28 -9.72 12.65
CA GLU A 67 -7.38 -8.74 13.73
C GLU A 67 -6.19 -8.91 14.68
N ILE A 68 -5.30 -7.92 14.70
CA ILE A 68 -4.23 -7.84 15.68
C ILE A 68 -4.74 -7.04 16.87
N ALA A 69 -4.99 -7.71 17.99
CA ALA A 69 -5.55 -7.08 19.19
C ALA A 69 -4.51 -6.22 19.95
N GLU A 70 -3.23 -6.51 19.76
CA GLU A 70 -2.11 -5.85 20.44
C GLU A 70 -0.97 -5.50 19.49
N ARG A 71 0.08 -4.87 20.03
CA ARG A 71 1.26 -4.48 19.27
C ARG A 71 1.96 -5.72 18.71
N THR A 72 1.91 -5.89 17.39
CA THR A 72 2.43 -7.06 16.69
C THR A 72 3.67 -6.67 15.89
N TYR A 73 4.78 -7.39 16.07
CA TYR A 73 6.00 -7.15 15.30
C TYR A 73 5.91 -7.78 13.91
N PHE A 74 6.49 -7.11 12.91
CA PHE A 74 6.62 -7.64 11.55
C PHE A 74 8.09 -7.74 11.12
N TYR A 75 8.34 -8.68 10.22
CA TYR A 75 9.65 -9.20 9.85
C TYR A 75 9.84 -9.23 8.33
N ASN A 76 11.09 -9.24 7.86
CA ASN A 76 11.40 -9.34 6.42
C ASN A 76 11.14 -10.74 5.84
N ALA A 77 11.18 -11.78 6.67
CA ALA A 77 10.95 -13.18 6.33
C ALA A 77 10.45 -13.93 7.58
N PRO A 78 9.86 -15.13 7.43
CA PRO A 78 9.58 -16.02 8.56
C PRO A 78 10.86 -16.29 9.36
N ASN A 79 10.82 -16.06 10.67
CA ASN A 79 12.00 -16.11 11.57
C ASN A 79 13.16 -15.18 11.16
N GLY A 80 12.89 -14.14 10.37
CA GLY A 80 13.88 -13.18 9.91
C GLY A 80 14.10 -12.01 10.87
N GLU A 81 14.60 -10.91 10.32
CA GLU A 81 14.87 -9.68 11.07
C GLU A 81 13.59 -8.87 11.30
N LYS A 82 13.49 -8.27 12.48
CA LYS A 82 12.39 -7.40 12.86
C LYS A 82 12.53 -6.04 12.17
N LEU A 83 11.53 -5.66 11.41
CA LEU A 83 11.50 -4.39 10.67
C LEU A 83 10.75 -3.30 11.44
N GLY A 84 9.75 -3.69 12.24
CA GLY A 84 8.93 -2.73 12.97
C GLY A 84 7.78 -3.40 13.72
N ALA A 85 6.79 -2.60 14.11
CA ALA A 85 5.58 -3.08 14.77
C ALA A 85 4.33 -2.37 14.26
N LEU A 86 3.24 -3.12 14.19
CA LEU A 86 1.89 -2.61 13.96
C LEU A 86 1.19 -2.44 15.31
N ALA A 87 0.39 -1.39 15.45
CA ALA A 87 -0.52 -1.24 16.57
C ALA A 87 -1.75 -2.16 16.40
N SER A 88 -2.65 -2.16 17.38
CA SER A 88 -3.92 -2.89 17.29
C SER A 88 -4.77 -2.37 16.13
N GLN A 89 -5.16 -3.25 15.21
CA GLN A 89 -5.95 -2.93 14.02
C GLN A 89 -6.40 -4.20 13.28
N LYS A 90 -7.22 -4.04 12.25
CA LYS A 90 -7.55 -5.09 11.29
C LYS A 90 -6.74 -4.88 10.03
N ILE A 91 -6.05 -5.92 9.57
CA ILE A 91 -5.21 -5.88 8.38
C ILE A 91 -5.63 -6.97 7.39
N ASP A 92 -5.50 -6.65 6.12
CA ASP A 92 -5.62 -7.63 5.05
C ASP A 92 -4.32 -8.41 4.89
N THR A 93 -4.43 -9.67 4.47
CA THR A 93 -3.27 -10.55 4.24
C THR A 93 -3.06 -10.73 2.75
N THR A 94 -1.87 -11.16 2.35
CA THR A 94 -1.60 -11.43 0.93
C THR A 94 -2.13 -12.79 0.48
N GLY A 95 -2.61 -13.62 1.42
CA GLY A 95 -2.93 -15.03 1.22
C GLY A 95 -1.73 -15.97 1.43
N ASN A 96 -0.49 -15.46 1.49
CA ASN A 96 0.68 -16.28 1.77
C ASN A 96 0.81 -16.56 3.27
N ARG A 97 0.92 -17.85 3.60
CA ARG A 97 1.05 -18.30 4.99
C ARG A 97 2.02 -19.46 5.10
N THR A 98 2.67 -19.61 6.25
CA THR A 98 3.61 -20.70 6.54
C THR A 98 3.42 -21.15 7.98
N GLY A 99 2.91 -22.37 8.16
CA GLY A 99 2.74 -22.97 9.47
C GLY A 99 4.08 -23.33 10.13
N VAL A 100 4.11 -23.30 11.46
CA VAL A 100 5.26 -23.74 12.27
C VAL A 100 4.94 -25.07 12.93
N VAL A 101 5.90 -25.99 12.94
CA VAL A 101 5.74 -27.38 13.44
C VAL A 101 5.29 -27.45 14.91
N LEU A 102 5.61 -26.42 15.71
CA LEU A 102 5.30 -26.36 17.15
C LEU A 102 4.06 -25.52 17.48
N GLY A 103 3.24 -25.21 16.48
CA GLY A 103 2.10 -24.30 16.61
C GLY A 103 2.47 -22.88 16.19
N GLY A 104 1.44 -22.13 15.80
CA GLY A 104 1.57 -20.80 15.20
C GLY A 104 1.80 -20.81 13.69
N GLU A 105 1.65 -19.64 13.10
CA GLU A 105 1.67 -19.41 11.66
C GLU A 105 2.29 -18.06 11.33
N TRP A 106 3.17 -18.07 10.34
CA TRP A 106 3.67 -16.87 9.69
C TRP A 106 2.70 -16.44 8.62
N VAL A 107 2.27 -15.19 8.65
CA VAL A 107 1.35 -14.62 7.67
C VAL A 107 1.98 -13.42 7.00
N GLU A 108 1.97 -13.41 5.67
CA GLU A 108 2.43 -12.26 4.91
C GLU A 108 1.32 -11.20 4.84
N VAL A 109 1.71 -9.96 5.13
CA VAL A 109 0.83 -8.79 5.22
C VAL A 109 1.44 -7.61 4.46
N TYR A 110 0.59 -6.68 4.06
CA TYR A 110 1.02 -5.42 3.48
C TYR A 110 1.26 -4.37 4.57
N THR A 111 2.43 -3.73 4.53
CA THR A 111 2.81 -2.62 5.41
C THR A 111 3.21 -1.42 4.56
N TRP A 112 3.46 -0.26 5.19
CA TRP A 112 4.00 0.91 4.49
C TRP A 112 5.42 0.69 3.94
N LEU A 113 6.11 -0.38 4.36
CA LEU A 113 7.41 -0.80 3.82
C LEU A 113 7.29 -1.84 2.71
N GLY A 114 6.07 -2.22 2.33
CA GLY A 114 5.79 -3.31 1.40
C GLY A 114 5.40 -4.60 2.14
N LYS A 115 5.73 -5.74 1.53
CA LYS A 115 5.40 -7.06 2.08
C LYS A 115 6.26 -7.37 3.30
N ALA A 116 5.62 -7.84 4.36
CA ALA A 116 6.29 -8.27 5.58
C ALA A 116 5.56 -9.47 6.19
N TRP A 117 6.21 -10.15 7.13
CA TRP A 117 5.67 -11.33 7.80
C TRP A 117 5.33 -11.00 9.26
N ILE A 118 4.16 -11.41 9.72
CA ILE A 118 3.79 -11.40 11.14
C ILE A 118 3.67 -12.84 11.66
N TYR A 119 3.93 -13.03 12.94
CA TYR A 119 3.73 -14.31 13.61
C TYR A 119 2.41 -14.27 14.38
N VAL A 120 1.56 -15.26 14.12
CA VAL A 120 0.27 -15.44 14.79
C VAL A 120 0.34 -16.77 15.53
N ALA A 121 0.20 -16.75 16.85
CA ALA A 121 0.29 -17.93 17.71
C ALA A 121 -1.09 -18.35 18.25
#